data_AF-A0A161IBJ7-F1
#
_entry.id   AF-A0A161IBJ7-F1
#
_cell.length_a   1.000
_cell.length_b   1.000
_cell.length_c   1.000
_cell.angle_alpha   90.00
_cell.angle_beta   90.00
_cell.angle_gamma   90.00
#
_symmetry.space_group_name_H-M   'P 1'
#
loop_
_entity.id
_entity.type
_entity.pdbx_description
1 polymer ?
#
loop_
_entity_poly.entity_id
_entity_poly.type
_entity_poly.pdbx_seq_one_letter_code
_entity_poly.pdbx_strand_id
1 'polypeptide(L)'
;MNRISFGKSSVDEEHFHGAVAGGGAHGPGISEKVEGISERGDLLVKRLPMNDNRSGTKRSGSVGYQLAGDGVYRAYGYADSNRSEGPEVFFELAGHSLGELSRQQLSERLRVMSPHAFAKAEHAQRKIARRKELLPQVQAEIDELAADGERLSVTTIHVDDQLQLSGLSVNRQKACGHFAERTVRSIDDFVAELSKPSDPCRYCEAHTAQARTAEETLRRLLAAASAKSLPSLSGSPRQIKWALEIRDGFQEKNPTSPLLQRATTAKYWIEKRLDLK
;
A
#
# COMPACT_ATOMS: atom_id res chain seq x y z
N MET A 1 10.66 49.17 -12.26
CA MET A 1 9.72 48.09 -11.88
C MET A 1 10.51 46.81 -11.81
N ASN A 2 10.58 46.21 -10.62
CA ASN A 2 11.23 44.91 -10.46
C ASN A 2 10.37 43.85 -11.12
N ARG A 3 10.98 42.97 -11.92
CA ARG A 3 10.28 41.90 -12.63
C ARG A 3 11.12 40.64 -12.59
N ILE A 4 10.49 39.52 -12.24
CA ILE A 4 11.10 38.19 -12.32
C ILE A 4 10.42 37.43 -13.46
N SER A 5 11.19 36.76 -14.31
CA SER A 5 10.69 36.02 -15.47
C SER A 5 10.99 34.54 -15.33
N PHE A 6 9.98 33.69 -15.59
CA PHE A 6 10.08 32.24 -15.55
C PHE A 6 9.49 31.66 -16.85
N GLY A 7 10.36 31.31 -17.79
CA GLY A 7 9.93 30.87 -19.13
C GLY A 7 9.11 31.93 -19.84
N LYS A 8 7.85 31.63 -20.17
CA LYS A 8 6.90 32.58 -20.82
C LYS A 8 6.07 33.39 -19.83
N SER A 9 6.26 33.17 -18.53
CA SER A 9 5.54 33.88 -17.48
C SER A 9 6.47 34.85 -16.77
N SER A 10 5.89 35.82 -16.09
CA SER A 10 6.66 36.78 -15.28
C SER A 10 5.81 37.37 -14.19
N VAL A 11 6.45 37.82 -13.13
CA VAL A 11 5.80 38.54 -12.04
C VAL A 11 6.46 39.91 -11.86
N ASP A 12 5.62 40.91 -11.63
CA ASP A 12 6.03 42.25 -11.19
C ASP A 12 5.44 42.53 -9.79
N GLU A 13 5.57 43.77 -9.32
CA GLU A 13 5.13 44.17 -7.98
C GLU A 13 3.61 44.09 -7.77
N GLU A 14 2.81 44.05 -8.85
CA GLU A 14 1.35 44.08 -8.77
C GLU A 14 0.69 42.81 -9.33
N HIS A 15 1.34 42.14 -10.27
CA HIS A 15 0.72 41.08 -11.06
C HIS A 15 1.69 39.95 -11.38
N PHE A 16 1.18 38.72 -11.29
CA PHE A 16 1.73 37.59 -12.03
C PHE A 16 1.07 37.54 -13.42
N HIS A 17 1.87 37.42 -14.46
CA HIS A 17 1.44 37.32 -15.86
C HIS A 17 1.86 35.98 -16.46
N GLY A 18 0.87 35.19 -16.84
CA GLY A 18 1.04 33.91 -17.50
C GLY A 18 0.65 33.96 -18.96
N ALA A 19 1.59 33.77 -19.89
CA ALA A 19 1.27 33.75 -21.32
C ALA A 19 0.83 32.35 -21.78
N VAL A 20 -0.21 32.30 -22.61
CA VAL A 20 -0.63 31.08 -23.33
C VAL A 20 -0.34 31.26 -24.80
N ALA A 21 0.51 30.39 -25.35
CA ALA A 21 0.81 30.37 -26.78
C ALA A 21 0.73 28.94 -27.32
N GLY A 22 -0.28 28.67 -28.16
CA GLY A 22 -0.25 27.55 -29.10
C GLY A 22 -0.91 26.25 -28.65
N GLY A 23 -2.04 26.30 -27.93
CA GLY A 23 -2.86 25.10 -27.63
C GLY A 23 -2.13 23.98 -26.88
N GLY A 24 -0.97 24.26 -26.29
CA GLY A 24 -0.19 23.32 -25.51
C GLY A 24 -0.97 22.82 -24.30
N ALA A 25 -0.64 21.61 -23.84
CA ALA A 25 -1.33 20.92 -22.76
C ALA A 25 -1.28 21.64 -21.40
N HIS A 26 -0.45 22.68 -21.26
CA HIS A 26 -0.21 23.37 -20.00
C HIS A 26 -0.64 24.83 -20.04
N GLY A 27 -1.21 25.26 -18.92
CA GLY A 27 -1.91 26.52 -18.79
C GLY A 27 -0.97 27.72 -18.61
N PRO A 28 -1.56 28.90 -18.39
CA PRO A 28 -0.83 30.14 -18.09
C PRO A 28 -0.14 30.13 -16.72
N GLY A 29 -0.19 29.02 -15.97
CA GLY A 29 0.20 28.99 -14.57
C GLY A 29 -0.89 29.44 -13.61
N ILE A 30 -0.63 29.14 -12.36
CA ILE A 30 -1.44 29.51 -11.21
C ILE A 30 -0.52 30.25 -10.26
N SER A 31 -0.99 31.38 -9.73
CA SER A 31 -0.33 32.09 -8.64
C SER A 31 -1.23 32.14 -7.41
N GLU A 32 -0.66 31.79 -6.27
CA GLU A 32 -1.33 31.72 -4.97
C GLU A 32 -0.52 32.47 -3.93
N LYS A 33 -1.20 33.13 -2.98
CA LYS A 33 -0.55 33.70 -1.79
C LYS A 33 -0.41 32.60 -0.75
N VAL A 34 0.79 32.41 -0.22
CA VAL A 34 1.04 31.49 0.89
C VAL A 34 0.63 32.20 2.18
N GLU A 35 -0.25 31.56 2.95
CA GLU A 35 -0.72 32.05 4.26
C GLU A 35 0.01 31.37 5.42
N GLY A 36 0.66 30.22 5.17
CA GLY A 36 1.42 29.49 6.17
C GLY A 36 1.60 28.03 5.80
N ILE A 37 1.72 27.18 6.82
CA ILE A 37 1.84 25.73 6.68
C ILE A 37 0.92 25.02 7.66
N SER A 38 0.38 23.88 7.26
CA SER A 38 -0.41 22.99 8.11
C SER A 38 0.51 22.22 9.08
N GLU A 39 -0.07 21.63 10.14
CA GLU A 39 0.69 20.76 11.05
C GLU A 39 1.24 19.50 10.36
N ARG A 40 0.72 19.16 9.17
CA ARG A 40 1.19 18.04 8.34
C ARG A 40 2.34 18.43 7.40
N GLY A 41 2.64 19.73 7.29
CA GLY A 41 3.65 20.25 6.36
C GLY A 41 3.10 20.70 5.01
N ASP A 42 1.77 20.74 4.83
CA ASP A 42 1.16 21.21 3.59
C ASP A 42 1.09 22.74 3.57
N LEU A 43 1.36 23.37 2.42
CA LEU A 43 1.20 24.82 2.28
C LEU A 43 -0.27 25.22 2.41
N LEU A 44 -0.54 26.20 3.26
CA LEU A 44 -1.83 26.87 3.31
C LEU A 44 -1.78 28.02 2.30
N VAL A 45 -2.64 27.97 1.29
CA VAL A 45 -2.60 28.89 0.16
C VAL A 45 -3.96 29.53 -0.08
N LYS A 46 -3.93 30.79 -0.49
CA LYS A 46 -5.10 31.54 -0.95
C LYS A 46 -4.95 31.86 -2.42
N ARG A 47 -5.92 31.41 -3.20
CA ARG A 47 -5.97 31.70 -4.64
C ARG A 47 -6.19 33.21 -4.87
N LEU A 48 -5.40 33.78 -5.77
CA LEU A 48 -5.47 35.18 -6.13
C LEU A 48 -6.60 35.47 -7.13
N PRO A 49 -7.16 36.70 -7.15
CA PRO A 49 -8.07 37.14 -8.20
C PRO A 49 -7.43 36.99 -9.58
N MET A 50 -8.16 36.36 -10.51
CA MET A 50 -7.65 35.97 -11.83
C MET A 50 -8.32 36.79 -12.92
N ASN A 51 -7.52 37.43 -13.77
CA ASN A 51 -7.96 38.12 -14.98
C ASN A 51 -7.60 37.27 -16.20
N ASP A 52 -8.60 36.67 -16.85
CA ASP A 52 -8.41 35.79 -18.01
C ASP A 52 -8.62 36.57 -19.32
N ASN A 53 -7.52 36.92 -19.97
CA ASN A 53 -7.50 37.64 -21.25
C ASN A 53 -7.21 36.69 -22.42
N ARG A 54 -7.56 35.40 -22.29
CA ARG A 54 -7.41 34.44 -23.38
C ARG A 54 -8.48 34.64 -24.45
N SER A 55 -8.12 34.30 -25.68
CA SER A 55 -9.07 34.26 -26.80
C SER A 55 -10.21 33.28 -26.52
N GLY A 56 -11.33 33.38 -27.24
CA GLY A 56 -12.51 32.51 -27.02
C GLY A 56 -12.21 31.01 -27.13
N THR A 57 -11.18 30.62 -27.88
CA THR A 57 -10.72 29.21 -27.97
C THR A 57 -9.80 28.79 -26.81
N LYS A 58 -9.38 29.74 -25.96
CA LYS A 58 -8.42 29.61 -24.85
C LYS A 58 -7.04 29.11 -25.25
N ARG A 59 -6.73 29.07 -26.55
CA ARG A 59 -5.44 28.58 -27.10
C ARG A 59 -4.36 29.65 -27.19
N SER A 60 -4.73 30.91 -26.99
CA SER A 60 -3.85 32.07 -27.04
C SER A 60 -4.31 33.16 -26.08
N GLY A 61 -3.39 34.01 -25.63
CA GLY A 61 -3.64 35.17 -24.79
C GLY A 61 -2.86 35.10 -23.47
N SER A 62 -3.38 35.70 -22.41
CA SER A 62 -2.72 35.71 -21.10
C SER A 62 -3.71 35.55 -19.96
N VAL A 63 -3.21 35.07 -18.82
CA VAL A 63 -3.91 35.14 -17.54
C VAL A 63 -3.05 35.91 -16.56
N GLY A 64 -3.65 36.92 -15.93
CA GLY A 64 -3.03 37.69 -14.86
C GLY A 64 -3.59 37.26 -13.51
N TYR A 65 -2.76 37.26 -12.47
CA TYR A 65 -3.22 37.21 -11.09
C TYR A 65 -2.74 38.46 -10.37
N GLN A 66 -3.67 39.17 -9.71
CA GLN A 66 -3.31 40.37 -8.96
C GLN A 66 -2.73 39.97 -7.60
N LEU A 67 -1.51 40.43 -7.32
CA LEU A 67 -0.86 40.26 -6.02
C LEU A 67 -1.55 41.16 -4.99
N ALA A 68 -1.67 40.66 -3.76
CA ALA A 68 -2.41 41.34 -2.70
C ALA A 68 -1.49 41.65 -1.52
N GLY A 69 -0.78 42.78 -1.63
CA GLY A 69 0.14 43.29 -0.62
C GLY A 69 1.36 42.39 -0.36
N ASP A 70 2.10 42.71 0.70
CA ASP A 70 3.31 41.97 1.05
C ASP A 70 3.01 40.51 1.40
N GLY A 71 3.96 39.63 1.08
CA GLY A 71 3.92 38.23 1.46
C GLY A 71 4.69 37.30 0.54
N VAL A 72 4.57 36.01 0.84
CA VAL A 72 5.14 34.92 0.05
C VAL A 72 4.10 34.41 -0.93
N TYR A 73 4.53 34.16 -2.15
CA TYR A 73 3.70 33.69 -3.24
C TYR A 73 4.31 32.45 -3.86
N ARG A 74 3.42 31.64 -4.43
CA ARG A 74 3.72 30.40 -5.12
C ARG A 74 3.24 30.53 -6.56
N ALA A 75 4.09 30.19 -7.52
CA ALA A 75 3.71 30.06 -8.93
C ALA A 75 4.07 28.66 -9.44
N TYR A 76 3.12 28.02 -10.13
CA TYR A 76 3.30 26.68 -10.70
C TYR A 76 2.40 26.48 -11.91
N GLY A 77 2.56 25.37 -12.65
CA GLY A 77 1.68 25.03 -13.76
C GLY A 77 1.81 25.94 -14.99
N TYR A 78 2.87 26.74 -15.07
CA TYR A 78 3.11 27.67 -16.17
C TYR A 78 3.93 27.02 -17.28
N ALA A 79 3.79 27.52 -18.51
CA ALA A 79 4.59 27.05 -19.63
C ALA A 79 6.04 27.54 -19.53
N ASP A 80 6.97 26.60 -19.31
CA ASP A 80 8.40 26.81 -19.45
C ASP A 80 8.83 26.52 -20.89
N SER A 81 9.83 27.20 -21.43
CA SER A 81 10.19 27.11 -22.86
C SER A 81 10.61 25.70 -23.28
N ASN A 82 11.11 24.91 -22.33
CA ASN A 82 11.70 23.58 -22.57
C ASN A 82 10.94 22.43 -21.88
N ARG A 83 9.91 22.73 -21.08
CA ARG A 83 9.15 21.74 -20.32
C ARG A 83 7.68 21.95 -20.55
N SER A 84 6.94 20.85 -20.54
CA SER A 84 5.50 20.92 -20.65
C SER A 84 4.93 21.70 -19.44
N GLU A 85 5.45 21.46 -18.23
CA GLU A 85 5.15 22.23 -17.02
C GLU A 85 6.43 22.81 -16.38
N GLY A 86 6.42 24.12 -16.11
CA GLY A 86 7.49 24.82 -15.42
C GLY A 86 7.63 24.37 -13.96
N PRO A 87 8.83 24.48 -13.36
CA PRO A 87 9.02 24.16 -11.96
C PRO A 87 8.15 25.06 -11.07
N GLU A 88 7.83 24.58 -9.89
CA GLU A 88 7.25 25.42 -8.85
C GLU A 88 8.28 26.45 -8.38
N VAL A 89 7.88 27.71 -8.33
CA VAL A 89 8.70 28.83 -7.88
C VAL A 89 8.01 29.56 -6.73
N PHE A 90 8.81 29.98 -5.77
CA PHE A 90 8.37 30.81 -4.65
C PHE A 90 9.04 32.17 -4.75
N PHE A 91 8.29 33.22 -4.46
CA PHE A 91 8.82 34.58 -4.45
C PHE A 91 8.18 35.39 -3.32
N GLU A 92 8.88 36.44 -2.90
CA GLU A 92 8.44 37.35 -1.87
C GLU A 92 8.26 38.75 -2.44
N LEU A 93 7.14 39.38 -2.10
CA LEU A 93 6.90 40.80 -2.28
C LEU A 93 6.96 41.46 -0.90
N ALA A 94 7.87 42.42 -0.74
CA ALA A 94 8.02 43.22 0.48
C ALA A 94 8.16 44.70 0.09
N GLY A 95 7.07 45.45 0.17
CA GLY A 95 6.95 46.79 -0.41
C GLY A 95 7.19 46.75 -1.92
N HIS A 96 8.27 47.39 -2.36
CA HIS A 96 8.70 47.43 -3.77
C HIS A 96 9.80 46.41 -4.11
N SER A 97 10.19 45.57 -3.14
CA SER A 97 11.19 44.54 -3.34
C SER A 97 10.52 43.24 -3.75
N LEU A 98 10.90 42.72 -4.91
CA LEU A 98 10.43 41.45 -5.44
C LEU A 98 11.63 40.52 -5.63
N GLY A 99 11.62 39.36 -4.97
CA GLY A 99 12.73 38.41 -5.00
C GLY A 99 12.28 36.95 -5.00
N GLU A 100 12.96 36.11 -5.77
CA GLU A 100 12.76 34.66 -5.73
C GLU A 100 13.32 34.09 -4.42
N LEU A 101 12.58 33.17 -3.81
CA LEU A 101 12.97 32.49 -2.58
C LEU A 101 13.58 31.13 -2.90
N SER A 102 14.81 30.91 -2.42
CA SER A 102 15.36 29.56 -2.31
C SER A 102 14.56 28.72 -1.32
N ARG A 103 14.72 27.39 -1.38
CA ARG A 103 14.09 26.46 -0.42
C ARG A 103 14.41 26.79 1.03
N GLN A 104 15.64 27.22 1.32
CA GLN A 104 16.03 27.61 2.67
C GLN A 104 15.30 28.88 3.11
N GLN A 105 15.26 29.91 2.26
CA GLN A 105 14.57 31.16 2.58
C GLN A 105 13.06 30.94 2.73
N LEU A 106 12.43 30.10 1.89
CA LEU A 106 11.03 29.73 2.05
C LEU A 106 10.78 29.07 3.41
N SER A 107 11.65 28.13 3.81
CA SER A 107 11.56 27.46 5.12
C SER A 107 11.64 28.47 6.28
N GLU A 108 12.56 29.43 6.20
CA GLU A 108 12.70 30.51 7.19
C GLU A 108 11.44 31.39 7.23
N ARG A 109 10.86 31.74 6.08
CA ARG A 109 9.60 32.50 6.01
C ARG A 109 8.43 31.73 6.62
N LEU A 110 8.26 30.46 6.28
CA LEU A 110 7.19 29.61 6.84
C LEU A 110 7.32 29.45 8.35
N ARG A 111 8.56 29.38 8.88
CA ARG A 111 8.82 29.35 10.32
C ARG A 111 8.33 30.62 11.01
N VAL A 112 8.46 31.79 10.39
CA VAL A 112 7.94 33.06 10.94
C VAL A 112 6.42 33.15 10.78
N MET A 113 5.88 32.74 9.64
CA MET A 113 4.44 32.84 9.33
C MET A 113 3.57 31.90 10.19
N SER A 114 4.06 30.71 10.51
CA SER A 114 3.30 29.72 11.29
C SER A 114 4.20 28.93 12.23
N PRO A 115 4.77 29.56 13.28
CA PRO A 115 5.85 28.97 14.08
C PRO A 115 5.48 27.62 14.69
N HIS A 116 4.27 27.51 15.24
CA HIS A 116 3.79 26.29 15.88
C HIS A 116 3.54 25.15 14.87
N ALA A 117 2.85 25.44 13.76
CA ALA A 117 2.59 24.44 12.73
C ALA A 117 3.88 23.96 12.05
N PHE A 118 4.81 24.90 11.82
CA PHE A 118 6.14 24.59 11.29
C PHE A 118 6.93 23.69 12.24
N ALA A 119 6.97 24.00 13.54
CA ALA A 119 7.66 23.17 14.53
C ALA A 119 7.08 21.75 14.59
N LYS A 120 5.75 21.61 14.52
CA LYS A 120 5.09 20.28 14.45
C LYS A 120 5.43 19.52 13.17
N ALA A 121 5.39 20.18 12.01
CA ALA A 121 5.74 19.58 10.73
C ALA A 121 7.22 19.15 10.71
N GLU A 122 8.12 19.99 11.19
CA GLU A 122 9.55 19.68 11.31
C GLU A 122 9.78 18.49 12.25
N HIS A 123 9.09 18.46 13.38
CA HIS A 123 9.16 17.34 14.32
C HIS A 123 8.63 16.03 13.69
N ALA A 124 7.52 16.08 12.93
CA ALA A 124 7.00 14.93 12.21
C ALA A 124 8.00 14.42 11.14
N GLN A 125 8.66 15.32 10.42
CA GLN A 125 9.71 14.96 9.46
C GLN A 125 10.92 14.29 10.16
N ARG A 126 11.35 14.82 11.32
CA ARG A 126 12.39 14.18 12.14
C ARG A 126 11.99 12.77 12.59
N LYS A 127 10.72 12.56 12.98
CA LYS A 127 10.20 11.22 13.30
C LYS A 127 10.27 10.27 12.11
N ILE A 128 9.87 10.71 10.92
CA ILE A 128 9.94 9.88 9.70
C ILE A 128 11.40 9.53 9.37
N ALA A 129 12.30 10.52 9.40
CA ALA A 129 13.72 10.32 9.18
C ALA A 129 14.32 9.32 10.18
N ARG A 130 13.99 9.46 11.46
CA ARG A 130 14.45 8.55 12.52
C ARG A 130 13.94 7.13 12.33
N ARG A 131 12.67 6.93 11.94
CA ARG A 131 12.14 5.59 11.61
C ARG A 131 12.91 4.95 10.47
N LYS A 132 13.21 5.72 9.41
CA LYS A 132 13.97 5.23 8.26
C LYS A 132 15.41 4.83 8.63
N GLU A 133 16.02 5.57 9.55
CA GLU A 133 17.35 5.28 10.09
C GLU A 133 17.37 4.02 10.97
N LEU A 134 16.37 3.87 11.86
CA LEU A 134 16.26 2.74 12.78
C LEU A 134 15.88 1.44 12.09
N LEU A 135 15.10 1.49 11.01
CA LEU A 135 14.59 0.29 10.32
C LEU A 135 15.65 -0.77 9.99
N PRO A 136 16.77 -0.45 9.33
CA PRO A 136 17.79 -1.46 9.04
C PRO A 136 18.48 -2.00 10.30
N GLN A 137 18.66 -1.18 11.34
CA GLN A 137 19.28 -1.60 12.61
C GLN A 137 18.39 -2.59 13.35
N VAL A 138 17.12 -2.21 13.54
CA VAL A 138 16.12 -3.07 14.20
C VAL A 138 15.86 -4.33 13.38
N GLN A 139 15.83 -4.25 12.05
CA GLN A 139 15.68 -5.44 11.20
C GLN A 139 16.85 -6.41 11.37
N ALA A 140 18.09 -5.92 11.44
CA ALA A 140 19.27 -6.77 11.64
C ALA A 140 19.23 -7.49 13.00
N GLU A 141 18.89 -6.78 14.08
CA GLU A 141 18.73 -7.40 15.41
C GLU A 141 17.61 -8.44 15.41
N ILE A 142 16.50 -8.18 14.73
CA ILE A 142 15.38 -9.12 14.61
C ILE A 142 15.76 -10.35 13.77
N ASP A 143 16.58 -10.19 12.73
CA ASP A 143 17.05 -11.30 11.90
C ASP A 143 17.96 -12.26 12.68
N GLU A 144 18.75 -11.75 13.62
CA GLU A 144 19.58 -12.58 14.53
C GLU A 144 18.73 -13.44 15.48
N LEU A 145 17.48 -13.05 15.76
CA LEU A 145 16.54 -13.77 16.61
C LEU A 145 15.74 -14.84 15.87
N ALA A 146 15.85 -14.92 14.54
CA ALA A 146 15.08 -15.87 13.75
C ALA A 146 15.56 -17.31 14.03
N ALA A 147 14.64 -18.20 14.39
CA ALA A 147 14.91 -19.63 14.49
C ALA A 147 15.02 -20.28 13.09
N ASP A 148 15.65 -21.45 13.01
CA ASP A 148 15.80 -22.21 11.76
C ASP A 148 14.46 -22.38 11.02
N GLY A 149 14.39 -21.86 9.80
CA GLY A 149 13.20 -21.96 8.93
C GLY A 149 12.09 -20.95 9.22
N GLU A 150 12.30 -20.00 10.11
CA GLU A 150 11.42 -18.83 10.28
C GLU A 150 11.98 -17.59 9.58
N ARG A 151 11.08 -16.72 9.12
CA ARG A 151 11.46 -15.40 8.62
C ARG A 151 10.75 -14.33 9.42
N LEU A 152 11.53 -13.44 10.02
CA LEU A 152 11.04 -12.28 10.75
C LEU A 152 11.20 -11.04 9.87
N SER A 153 10.23 -10.14 9.90
CA SER A 153 10.29 -8.89 9.13
C SER A 153 9.61 -7.78 9.89
N VAL A 154 10.34 -6.69 10.11
CA VAL A 154 9.83 -5.48 10.76
C VAL A 154 8.92 -4.76 9.76
N THR A 155 7.62 -4.68 10.06
CA THR A 155 6.64 -4.01 9.20
C THR A 155 6.55 -2.53 9.50
N THR A 156 6.64 -2.15 10.77
CA THR A 156 6.45 -0.76 11.22
C THR A 156 7.32 -0.48 12.43
N ILE A 157 7.91 0.71 12.47
CA ILE A 157 8.60 1.27 13.64
C ILE A 157 7.87 2.51 14.11
N HIS A 158 7.63 2.57 15.42
CA HIS A 158 7.06 3.71 16.11
C HIS A 158 8.15 4.43 16.89
N VAL A 159 8.20 5.76 16.74
CA VAL A 159 9.09 6.62 17.52
C VAL A 159 8.26 7.67 18.26
N ASP A 160 8.66 7.96 19.49
CA ASP A 160 8.00 8.94 20.35
C ASP A 160 8.44 10.38 20.06
N ASP A 161 7.93 11.34 20.84
CA ASP A 161 8.28 12.76 20.73
C ASP A 161 9.75 13.06 21.09
N GLN A 162 10.46 12.13 21.72
CA GLN A 162 11.90 12.22 21.99
C GLN A 162 12.74 11.54 20.90
N LEU A 163 12.10 11.08 19.80
CA LEU A 163 12.72 10.35 18.69
C LEU A 163 13.34 9.00 19.12
N GLN A 164 12.85 8.44 20.23
CA GLN A 164 13.23 7.11 20.73
C GLN A 164 12.27 6.05 20.21
N LEU A 165 12.74 4.81 20.11
CA LEU A 165 11.90 3.66 19.77
C LEU A 165 10.82 3.49 20.86
N SER A 166 9.56 3.49 20.45
CA SER A 166 8.40 3.33 21.36
C SER A 166 7.53 2.13 21.03
N GLY A 167 7.79 1.50 19.89
CA GLY A 167 7.17 0.26 19.50
C GLY A 167 7.64 -0.22 18.13
N LEU A 168 7.45 -1.50 17.87
CA LEU A 168 7.65 -2.09 16.56
C LEU A 168 6.59 -3.16 16.30
N SER A 169 6.25 -3.33 15.02
CA SER A 169 5.45 -4.44 14.54
C SER A 169 6.34 -5.38 13.72
N VAL A 170 6.28 -6.67 14.04
CA VAL A 170 7.06 -7.72 13.39
C VAL A 170 6.12 -8.78 12.82
N ASN A 171 6.30 -9.08 11.55
CA ASN A 171 5.70 -10.23 10.89
C ASN A 171 6.60 -11.45 11.07
N ARG A 172 6.07 -12.49 11.70
CA ARG A 172 6.69 -13.81 11.81
C ARG A 172 6.07 -14.76 10.78
N GLN A 173 6.84 -15.12 9.77
CA GLN A 173 6.47 -16.14 8.79
C GLN A 173 7.03 -17.50 9.23
N LYS A 174 6.13 -18.45 9.49
CA LYS A 174 6.49 -19.83 9.85
C LYS A 174 6.87 -20.62 8.59
N ALA A 175 7.63 -21.71 8.75
CA ALA A 175 7.99 -22.63 7.66
C ALA A 175 6.78 -23.15 6.86
N CYS A 176 5.60 -23.24 7.48
CA CYS A 176 4.35 -23.62 6.82
C CYS A 176 3.74 -22.53 5.91
N GLY A 177 4.37 -21.36 5.77
CA GLY A 177 3.91 -20.23 4.96
C GLY A 177 2.93 -19.28 5.64
N HIS A 178 2.43 -19.60 6.84
CA HIS A 178 1.53 -18.72 7.59
C HIS A 178 2.29 -17.60 8.30
N PHE A 179 1.67 -16.43 8.35
CA PHE A 179 2.21 -15.24 8.99
C PHE A 179 1.42 -14.87 10.25
N ALA A 180 2.11 -14.34 11.25
CA ALA A 180 1.52 -13.71 12.42
C ALA A 180 2.19 -12.35 12.64
N GLU A 181 1.40 -11.28 12.69
CA GLU A 181 1.88 -9.95 13.07
C GLU A 181 1.84 -9.81 14.60
N ARG A 182 2.92 -9.30 15.18
CA ARG A 182 3.03 -8.99 16.60
C ARG A 182 3.51 -7.55 16.77
N THR A 183 2.82 -6.80 17.61
CA THR A 183 3.23 -5.43 17.98
C THR A 183 3.71 -5.43 19.43
N VAL A 184 4.91 -4.90 19.65
CA VAL A 184 5.60 -4.82 20.95
C VAL A 184 6.14 -3.42 21.18
N ARG A 185 6.52 -3.08 22.42
CA ARG A 185 7.06 -1.75 22.76
C ARG A 185 8.57 -1.64 22.55
N SER A 186 9.29 -2.74 22.74
CA SER A 186 10.74 -2.82 22.61
C SER A 186 11.18 -4.12 21.95
N ILE A 187 12.46 -4.18 21.59
CA ILE A 187 13.08 -5.41 21.08
C ILE A 187 13.16 -6.47 22.20
N ASP A 188 13.46 -6.06 23.43
CA ASP A 188 13.48 -6.97 24.59
C ASP A 188 12.10 -7.63 24.84
N ASP A 189 11.02 -6.86 24.72
CA ASP A 189 9.66 -7.41 24.80
C ASP A 189 9.43 -8.45 23.70
N PHE A 190 9.96 -8.21 22.48
CA PHE A 190 9.88 -9.17 21.40
C PHE A 190 10.69 -10.44 21.67
N VAL A 191 11.91 -10.31 22.22
CA VAL A 191 12.73 -11.46 22.64
C VAL A 191 12.01 -12.30 23.69
N ALA A 192 11.38 -11.64 24.67
CA ALA A 192 10.58 -12.31 25.69
C ALA A 192 9.38 -13.05 25.08
N GLU A 193 8.72 -12.48 24.06
CA GLU A 193 7.65 -13.14 23.31
C GLU A 193 8.15 -14.31 22.46
N LEU A 194 9.29 -14.17 21.79
CA LEU A 194 9.89 -15.26 20.99
C LEU A 194 10.33 -16.44 21.84
N SER A 195 10.73 -16.18 23.09
CA SER A 195 11.11 -17.20 24.06
C SER A 195 9.92 -18.05 24.52
N LYS A 196 8.68 -17.59 24.30
CA LYS A 196 7.49 -18.39 24.58
C LYS A 196 7.34 -19.50 23.54
N PRO A 197 6.84 -20.69 23.93
CA PRO A 197 6.53 -21.75 22.98
C PRO A 197 5.63 -21.19 21.87
N SER A 198 6.02 -21.41 20.61
CA SER A 198 5.19 -20.95 19.50
C SER A 198 3.85 -21.67 19.58
N ASP A 199 2.74 -20.92 19.61
CA ASP A 199 1.42 -21.52 19.46
C ASP A 199 1.41 -22.39 18.21
N PRO A 200 0.88 -23.62 18.27
CA PRO A 200 0.81 -24.45 17.10
C PRO A 200 0.02 -23.72 16.01
N CYS A 201 0.46 -23.87 14.76
CA CYS A 201 -0.19 -23.17 13.66
C CYS A 201 -1.61 -23.72 13.50
N ARG A 202 -2.62 -22.95 13.92
CA ARG A 202 -4.04 -23.33 13.85
C ARG A 202 -4.46 -23.85 12.47
N TYR A 203 -3.88 -23.31 11.41
CA TYR A 203 -4.13 -23.76 10.04
C TYR A 203 -3.46 -25.12 9.73
N CYS A 204 -2.22 -25.33 10.17
CA CYS A 204 -1.57 -26.63 10.04
C CYS A 204 -2.27 -27.70 10.86
N GLU A 205 -2.72 -27.38 12.07
CA GLU A 205 -3.51 -28.27 12.92
C GLU A 205 -4.85 -28.60 12.27
N ALA A 206 -5.56 -27.60 11.74
CA ALA A 206 -6.80 -27.83 11.02
C ALA A 206 -6.57 -28.71 9.79
N HIS A 207 -5.51 -28.47 9.02
CA HIS A 207 -5.20 -29.26 7.83
C HIS A 207 -4.78 -30.70 8.17
N THR A 208 -4.00 -30.90 9.24
CA THR A 208 -3.66 -32.25 9.72
C THR A 208 -4.87 -32.97 10.31
N ALA A 209 -5.74 -32.29 11.05
CA ALA A 209 -6.98 -32.85 11.54
C ALA A 209 -7.93 -33.24 10.40
N GLN A 210 -8.08 -32.38 9.38
CA GLN A 210 -8.83 -32.68 8.16
C GLN A 210 -8.23 -33.87 7.41
N ALA A 211 -6.91 -33.95 7.27
CA ALA A 211 -6.23 -35.08 6.63
C ALA A 211 -6.50 -36.39 7.38
N ARG A 212 -6.36 -36.41 8.71
CA ARG A 212 -6.69 -37.58 9.56
C ARG A 212 -8.15 -38.00 9.41
N THR A 213 -9.07 -37.03 9.42
CA THR A 213 -10.51 -37.29 9.27
C THR A 213 -10.83 -37.85 7.88
N ALA A 214 -10.20 -37.33 6.83
CA ALA A 214 -10.35 -37.81 5.46
C ALA A 214 -9.82 -39.24 5.29
N GLU A 215 -8.67 -39.54 5.89
CA GLU A 215 -8.07 -40.88 5.89
C GLU A 215 -8.95 -41.90 6.64
N GLU A 216 -9.45 -41.53 7.82
CA GLU A 216 -10.37 -42.39 8.58
C GLU A 216 -11.68 -42.64 7.82
N THR A 217 -12.23 -41.59 7.19
CA THR A 217 -13.43 -41.70 6.34
C THR A 217 -13.19 -42.66 5.17
N LEU A 218 -12.06 -42.52 4.48
CA LEU A 218 -11.70 -43.41 3.37
C LEU A 218 -11.56 -44.86 3.86
N ARG A 219 -10.90 -45.08 5.00
CA ARG A 219 -10.74 -46.41 5.59
C ARG A 219 -12.09 -47.06 5.92
N ARG A 220 -13.04 -46.30 6.47
CA ARG A 220 -14.40 -46.77 6.75
C ARG A 220 -15.16 -47.14 5.47
N LEU A 221 -15.08 -46.31 4.43
CA LEU A 221 -15.73 -46.58 3.14
C LEU A 221 -15.14 -47.81 2.44
N LEU A 222 -13.81 -47.99 2.47
CA LEU A 222 -13.15 -49.17 1.92
C LEU A 222 -13.54 -50.44 2.70
N ALA A 223 -13.61 -50.37 4.03
CA ALA A 223 -14.06 -51.49 4.86
C ALA A 223 -15.53 -51.87 4.57
N ALA A 224 -16.41 -50.87 4.42
CA ALA A 224 -17.81 -51.09 4.06
C ALA A 224 -17.95 -51.74 2.67
N ALA A 225 -17.17 -51.29 1.69
CA ALA A 225 -17.14 -51.90 0.37
C ALA A 225 -16.65 -53.36 0.41
N SER A 226 -15.61 -53.65 1.20
CA SER A 226 -15.10 -55.01 1.37
C SER A 226 -16.13 -55.93 2.03
N ALA A 227 -16.90 -55.44 3.00
CA ALA A 227 -17.96 -56.22 3.64
C ALA A 227 -19.08 -56.62 2.65
N LYS A 228 -19.28 -55.85 1.58
CA LYS A 228 -20.22 -56.15 0.50
C LYS A 228 -19.61 -57.01 -0.63
N SER A 229 -18.42 -57.58 -0.42
CA SER A 229 -17.68 -58.37 -1.43
C SER A 229 -17.44 -57.63 -2.75
N LEU A 230 -17.26 -56.30 -2.68
CA LEU A 230 -16.93 -55.47 -3.83
C LEU A 230 -15.41 -55.27 -3.94
N PRO A 231 -14.84 -55.27 -5.14
CA PRO A 231 -13.41 -55.03 -5.32
C PRO A 231 -13.02 -53.61 -4.90
N SER A 232 -11.79 -53.46 -4.40
CA SER A 232 -11.22 -52.15 -4.06
C SER A 232 -11.05 -51.28 -5.32
N LEU A 233 -11.38 -49.99 -5.22
CA LEU A 233 -11.20 -49.05 -6.31
C LEU A 233 -9.77 -48.48 -6.33
N SER A 234 -9.18 -48.33 -7.51
CA SER A 234 -7.92 -47.61 -7.71
C SER A 234 -8.14 -46.15 -8.11
N GLY A 235 -7.31 -45.24 -7.60
CA GLY A 235 -7.39 -43.79 -7.87
C GLY A 235 -6.83 -42.94 -6.73
N SER A 236 -6.92 -41.62 -6.86
CA SER A 236 -6.61 -40.72 -5.74
C SER A 236 -7.64 -40.89 -4.60
N PRO A 237 -7.27 -40.64 -3.32
CA PRO A 237 -8.18 -40.74 -2.18
C PRO A 237 -9.53 -40.03 -2.38
N ARG A 238 -9.48 -38.82 -2.94
CA ARG A 238 -10.68 -38.02 -3.23
C ARG A 238 -11.57 -38.65 -4.31
N GLN A 239 -10.97 -39.20 -5.36
CA GLN A 239 -11.70 -39.90 -6.41
C GLN A 239 -12.32 -41.19 -5.88
N ILE A 240 -11.59 -41.96 -5.07
CA ILE A 240 -12.09 -43.21 -4.47
C ILE A 240 -13.31 -42.91 -3.60
N LYS A 241 -13.23 -41.91 -2.71
CA LYS A 241 -14.37 -41.51 -1.88
C LYS A 241 -15.63 -41.23 -2.73
N TRP A 242 -15.51 -40.37 -3.74
CA TRP A 242 -16.64 -40.01 -4.59
C TRP A 242 -17.16 -41.19 -5.43
N ALA A 243 -16.26 -42.02 -5.95
CA ALA A 243 -16.61 -43.21 -6.71
C ALA A 243 -17.35 -44.26 -5.85
N LEU A 244 -16.99 -44.40 -4.57
CA LEU A 244 -17.69 -45.28 -3.64
C LEU A 244 -19.12 -44.80 -3.39
N GLU A 245 -19.36 -43.50 -3.21
CA GLU A 245 -20.70 -42.93 -3.07
C GLU A 245 -21.59 -43.21 -4.29
N ILE A 246 -21.03 -43.05 -5.50
CA ILE A 246 -21.73 -43.36 -6.76
C ILE A 246 -22.01 -44.87 -6.87
N ARG A 247 -21.01 -45.70 -6.56
CA ARG A 247 -21.11 -47.16 -6.64
C ARG A 247 -22.11 -47.71 -5.63
N ASP A 248 -22.18 -47.17 -4.42
CA ASP A 248 -23.16 -47.55 -3.41
C ASP A 248 -24.58 -47.27 -3.89
N GLY A 249 -24.86 -46.07 -4.43
CA GLY A 249 -26.17 -45.74 -4.99
C GLY A 249 -26.55 -46.60 -6.22
N PHE A 250 -25.56 -46.98 -7.04
CA PHE A 250 -25.78 -47.92 -8.15
C PHE A 250 -26.07 -49.35 -7.65
N GLN A 251 -25.36 -49.80 -6.62
CA GLN A 251 -25.54 -51.12 -6.01
C GLN A 251 -26.93 -51.29 -5.40
N GLU A 252 -27.47 -50.26 -4.75
CA GLU A 252 -28.81 -50.28 -4.18
C GLU A 252 -29.89 -50.57 -5.24
N LYS A 253 -29.71 -50.03 -6.45
CA LYS A 253 -30.65 -50.23 -7.58
C LYS A 253 -30.36 -51.51 -8.37
N ASN A 254 -29.10 -51.91 -8.46
CA ASN A 254 -28.64 -52.98 -9.34
C ASN A 254 -27.67 -53.95 -8.63
N PRO A 255 -28.10 -54.67 -7.58
CA PRO A 255 -27.20 -55.42 -6.70
C PRO A 255 -26.48 -56.60 -7.38
N THR A 256 -27.06 -57.14 -8.46
CA THR A 256 -26.50 -58.29 -9.21
C THR A 256 -25.72 -57.88 -10.45
N SER A 257 -25.54 -56.57 -10.69
CA SER A 257 -24.87 -56.10 -11.90
C SER A 257 -23.40 -56.54 -11.95
N PRO A 258 -22.95 -57.19 -13.04
CA PRO A 258 -21.54 -57.58 -13.19
C PRO A 258 -20.60 -56.37 -13.26
N LEU A 259 -21.12 -55.17 -13.51
CA LEU A 259 -20.35 -53.92 -13.50
C LEU A 259 -19.75 -53.63 -12.12
N LEU A 260 -20.44 -54.02 -11.04
CA LEU A 260 -19.95 -53.86 -9.67
C LEU A 260 -18.62 -54.60 -9.43
N GLN A 261 -18.40 -55.71 -10.15
CA GLN A 261 -17.20 -56.54 -10.03
C GLN A 261 -16.11 -56.16 -11.04
N ARG A 262 -16.48 -55.66 -12.22
CA ARG A 262 -15.52 -55.36 -13.31
C ARG A 262 -14.95 -53.94 -13.24
N ALA A 263 -15.73 -52.98 -12.75
CA ALA A 263 -15.31 -51.57 -12.72
C ALA A 263 -14.49 -51.27 -11.45
N THR A 264 -13.19 -51.53 -11.50
CA THR A 264 -12.26 -51.38 -10.37
C THR A 264 -11.52 -50.04 -10.31
N THR A 265 -11.81 -49.10 -11.21
CA THR A 265 -11.16 -47.77 -11.22
C THR A 265 -12.14 -46.69 -10.78
N ALA A 266 -11.71 -45.79 -9.90
CA ALA A 266 -12.55 -44.67 -9.44
C ALA A 266 -12.97 -43.75 -10.61
N LYS A 267 -12.09 -43.60 -11.60
CA LYS A 267 -12.32 -42.82 -12.82
C LYS A 267 -13.57 -43.29 -13.58
N TYR A 268 -13.77 -44.61 -13.73
CA TYR A 268 -14.93 -45.16 -14.44
C TYR A 268 -16.25 -44.68 -13.81
N TRP A 269 -16.40 -44.85 -12.50
CA TRP A 269 -17.62 -44.49 -11.77
C TRP A 269 -17.91 -42.99 -11.86
N ILE A 270 -16.87 -42.15 -11.79
CA ILE A 270 -17.01 -40.70 -11.88
C ILE A 270 -17.41 -40.25 -13.30
N GLU A 271 -16.79 -40.81 -14.33
CA GLU A 271 -17.08 -40.46 -15.73
C GLU A 271 -18.47 -40.95 -16.16
N LYS A 272 -18.88 -42.13 -15.68
CA LYS A 272 -20.18 -42.74 -16.00
C LYS A 272 -21.31 -42.37 -15.03
N ARG A 273 -21.09 -41.45 -14.10
CA ARG A 273 -22.06 -41.10 -13.04
C ARG A 273 -23.45 -40.67 -13.53
N LEU A 274 -23.57 -40.13 -14.74
CA LEU A 274 -24.86 -39.72 -15.32
C LEU A 274 -25.62 -40.91 -15.91
N ASP A 275 -24.89 -41.87 -16.49
CA ASP A 275 -25.43 -43.09 -17.09
C ASP A 275 -25.82 -44.12 -16.01
N LEU A 276 -25.31 -43.96 -14.77
CA LEU A 276 -25.47 -44.90 -13.65
C LEU A 276 -26.54 -44.46 -12.63
N LYS A 277 -27.24 -43.33 -12.85
CA LYS A 277 -28.35 -42.88 -11.98
C LYS A 277 -29.64 -43.63 -12.29
#